data_AF-A0A2C2VHS4-F1
#
_entry.id   AF-A0A2C2VHS4-F1
#
_cell.length_a   1.000
_cell.length_b   1.000
_cell.length_c   1.000
_cell.angle_alpha   90.00
_cell.angle_beta   90.00
_cell.angle_gamma   90.00
#
_symmetry.space_group_name_H-M   'P 1'
#
loop_
_entity.id
_entity.type
_entity.pdbx_description
1 polymer ?
#
loop_
_entity_poly.entity_id
_entity_poly.type
_entity_poly.pdbx_seq_one_letter_code
_entity_poly.pdbx_strand_id
1 'polypeptide(L)'
;MNHLTIQERTIIRQIQDETNKKNVDNISRTEAYFSFFKKHPDIIWSFLASMVSRNGGWNMCDLQGSIFPQLLTDLTRKQLFLTFERANWLIFHDVYPQLLVYQYSTKLNRKMFHLLPYFHVSTFIQKEWFRYWKENDKNRLTTSLIINEQNVIQTPVIDHPLYKKKVFQSKLFSFQDWFHFSCVLFPTCGGEVYGASANGFKSLSKRINLGKRLASILFHPRLFPYFYEFAEKTPHTGSRNDYEQYFKIKTGLKTPILRVSFPVIKHNQHKYEDWSMQRRVSPTWLHLPARHRHPIHLTDWYFAKSNQLQLMLALQKTLQLKKWK
;
A
#
# COMPACT_ATOMS: atom_id res chain seq x y z
N MET A 1 14.19 3.11 -32.97
CA MET A 1 13.02 2.57 -32.25
C MET A 1 12.78 1.17 -32.77
N ASN A 2 12.81 0.14 -31.93
CA ASN A 2 12.49 -1.21 -32.40
C ASN A 2 11.01 -1.26 -32.83
N HIS A 3 10.74 -1.79 -34.01
CA HIS A 3 9.38 -1.96 -34.49
C HIS A 3 8.66 -3.02 -33.64
N LEU A 4 7.58 -2.62 -32.96
CA LEU A 4 6.72 -3.57 -32.24
C LEU A 4 5.97 -4.47 -33.23
N THR A 5 6.02 -5.77 -32.97
CA THR A 5 5.21 -6.78 -33.67
C THR A 5 3.72 -6.58 -33.39
N ILE A 6 2.86 -7.14 -34.24
CA ILE A 6 1.39 -7.13 -34.03
C ILE A 6 1.05 -7.78 -32.68
N GLN A 7 1.71 -8.90 -32.34
CA GLN A 7 1.52 -9.59 -31.06
C GLN A 7 1.85 -8.69 -29.86
N GLU A 8 2.96 -7.96 -29.90
CA GLU A 8 3.36 -7.06 -28.81
C GLU A 8 2.40 -5.89 -28.64
N ARG A 9 1.90 -5.32 -29.75
CA ARG A 9 0.87 -4.27 -29.70
C ARG A 9 -0.42 -4.78 -29.04
N THR A 10 -0.81 -6.01 -29.34
CA THR A 10 -1.97 -6.66 -28.70
C THR A 10 -1.73 -6.88 -27.21
N ILE A 11 -0.55 -7.37 -26.82
CA ILE A 11 -0.19 -7.56 -25.40
C ILE A 11 -0.23 -6.22 -24.66
N ILE A 12 0.31 -5.14 -25.24
CA ILE A 12 0.29 -3.81 -24.62
C ILE A 12 -1.14 -3.35 -24.35
N ARG A 13 -2.03 -3.46 -25.34
CA ARG A 13 -3.45 -3.10 -25.17
C ARG A 13 -4.13 -3.93 -24.07
N GLN A 14 -3.94 -5.25 -24.09
CA GLN A 14 -4.51 -6.14 -23.07
C GLN A 14 -4.03 -5.80 -21.66
N ILE A 15 -2.75 -5.47 -21.50
CA ILE A 15 -2.19 -5.04 -20.21
C ILE A 15 -2.80 -3.70 -19.77
N GLN A 16 -2.95 -2.73 -20.68
CA GLN A 16 -3.57 -1.44 -20.37
C GLN A 16 -5.03 -1.62 -19.95
N ASP A 17 -5.81 -2.42 -20.68
CA ASP A 17 -7.22 -2.66 -20.40
C ASP A 17 -7.40 -3.37 -19.05
N GLU A 18 -6.62 -4.42 -18.78
CA GLU A 18 -6.68 -5.14 -17.50
C GLU A 18 -6.22 -4.26 -16.34
N THR A 19 -5.19 -3.43 -16.54
CA THR A 19 -4.73 -2.47 -15.52
C THR A 19 -5.83 -1.47 -15.19
N ASN A 20 -6.47 -0.88 -16.21
CA ASN A 20 -7.56 0.09 -16.00
C ASN A 20 -8.77 -0.55 -15.30
N LYS A 21 -9.13 -1.77 -15.70
CA LYS A 21 -10.22 -2.55 -15.10
C LYS A 21 -9.97 -2.87 -13.62
N LYS A 22 -8.73 -3.12 -13.23
CA LYS A 22 -8.36 -3.47 -11.85
C LYS A 22 -7.97 -2.27 -10.99
N ASN A 23 -7.69 -1.11 -11.59
CA ASN A 23 -7.34 0.12 -10.88
C ASN A 23 -8.55 1.03 -10.56
N VAL A 24 -9.72 0.44 -10.33
CA VAL A 24 -10.98 1.17 -10.08
C VAL A 24 -11.06 1.66 -8.63
N ASP A 25 -10.76 0.81 -7.66
CA ASP A 25 -10.78 1.15 -6.24
C ASP A 25 -9.76 0.32 -5.44
N ASN A 26 -9.62 0.60 -4.13
CA ASN A 26 -8.69 -0.14 -3.28
C ASN A 26 -9.02 -1.64 -3.20
N ILE A 27 -10.30 -2.04 -3.28
CA ILE A 27 -10.72 -3.45 -3.23
C ILE A 27 -10.22 -4.19 -4.47
N SER A 28 -10.50 -3.67 -5.67
CA SER A 28 -10.10 -4.31 -6.93
C SER A 28 -8.59 -4.42 -7.06
N ARG A 29 -7.85 -3.40 -6.60
CA ARG A 29 -6.37 -3.41 -6.59
C ARG A 29 -5.80 -4.47 -5.64
N THR A 30 -6.32 -4.51 -4.41
CA THR A 30 -5.89 -5.46 -3.38
C THR A 30 -6.08 -6.90 -3.83
N GLU A 31 -7.25 -7.20 -4.42
CA GLU A 31 -7.54 -8.54 -4.92
C GLU A 31 -6.70 -8.89 -6.15
N ALA A 32 -6.46 -7.93 -7.05
CA ALA A 32 -5.61 -8.16 -8.22
C ALA A 32 -4.18 -8.57 -7.82
N TYR A 33 -3.61 -7.94 -6.80
CA TYR A 33 -2.31 -8.32 -6.26
C TYR A 33 -2.31 -9.73 -5.65
N PHE A 34 -3.33 -10.09 -4.86
CA PHE A 34 -3.41 -11.41 -4.25
C PHE A 34 -3.62 -12.51 -5.29
N SER A 35 -4.55 -12.28 -6.22
CA SER A 35 -4.79 -13.17 -7.36
C SER A 35 -3.56 -13.35 -8.24
N PHE A 36 -2.74 -12.32 -8.42
CA PHE A 36 -1.46 -12.43 -9.10
C PHE A 36 -0.47 -13.31 -8.32
N PHE A 37 -0.30 -13.05 -7.02
CA PHE A 37 0.59 -13.84 -6.16
C PHE A 37 0.26 -15.32 -6.17
N LYS A 38 -1.03 -15.69 -6.12
CA LYS A 38 -1.47 -17.10 -6.20
C LYS A 38 -0.98 -17.81 -7.46
N LYS A 39 -0.84 -17.08 -8.58
CA LYS A 39 -0.34 -17.62 -9.86
C LYS A 39 1.19 -17.53 -9.98
N HIS A 40 1.79 -16.53 -9.35
CA HIS A 40 3.23 -16.23 -9.41
C HIS A 40 3.80 -16.02 -7.99
N PRO A 41 3.89 -17.09 -7.18
CA PRO A 41 4.34 -17.00 -5.78
C PRO A 41 5.82 -16.61 -5.64
N ASP A 42 6.57 -16.65 -6.73
CA ASP A 42 7.94 -16.15 -6.81
C ASP A 42 8.01 -14.61 -6.72
N ILE A 43 6.96 -13.89 -7.14
CA ILE A 43 6.86 -12.43 -7.03
C ILE A 43 6.27 -12.04 -5.68
N ILE A 44 7.07 -12.23 -4.62
CA ILE A 44 6.66 -12.03 -3.22
C ILE A 44 6.16 -10.60 -2.94
N TRP A 45 6.64 -9.60 -3.70
CA TRP A 45 6.15 -8.22 -3.59
C TRP A 45 4.64 -8.10 -3.84
N SER A 46 4.06 -8.94 -4.71
CA SER A 46 2.62 -8.87 -5.00
C SER A 46 1.77 -9.23 -3.78
N PHE A 47 2.17 -10.22 -2.97
CA PHE A 47 1.47 -10.51 -1.71
C PHE A 47 1.64 -9.38 -0.68
N LEU A 48 2.86 -8.83 -0.59
CA LEU A 48 3.12 -7.66 0.26
C LEU A 48 2.23 -6.48 -0.13
N ALA A 49 2.13 -6.17 -1.41
CA ALA A 49 1.27 -5.10 -1.92
C ALA A 49 -0.21 -5.35 -1.59
N SER A 50 -0.69 -6.59 -1.70
CA SER A 50 -2.05 -6.95 -1.29
C SER A 50 -2.27 -6.67 0.20
N MET A 51 -1.43 -7.20 1.09
CA MET A 51 -1.60 -7.06 2.54
C MET A 51 -1.43 -5.61 3.02
N VAL A 52 -0.50 -4.86 2.43
CA VAL A 52 -0.35 -3.41 2.70
C VAL A 52 -1.55 -2.62 2.16
N SER A 53 -2.09 -2.97 1.00
CA SER A 53 -3.25 -2.29 0.42
C SER A 53 -4.53 -2.52 1.23
N ARG A 54 -4.67 -3.67 1.91
CA ARG A 54 -5.74 -3.90 2.89
C ARG A 54 -5.76 -2.87 4.02
N ASN A 55 -4.58 -2.52 4.53
CA ASN A 55 -4.43 -1.44 5.53
C ASN A 55 -4.79 -0.08 4.94
N GLY A 56 -4.50 0.16 3.65
CA GLY A 56 -4.97 1.35 2.93
C GLY A 56 -6.51 1.46 2.92
N GLY A 57 -7.20 0.36 2.62
CA GLY A 57 -8.67 0.29 2.65
C GLY A 57 -9.23 0.52 4.05
N TRP A 58 -8.66 -0.15 5.06
CA TRP A 58 -8.96 0.10 6.47
C TRP A 58 -8.91 1.60 6.79
N ASN A 59 -7.78 2.24 6.51
CA ASN A 59 -7.58 3.65 6.84
C ASN A 59 -8.55 4.59 6.11
N MET A 60 -8.98 4.23 4.89
CA MET A 60 -10.01 4.95 4.16
C MET A 60 -11.37 4.85 4.87
N CYS A 61 -11.81 3.64 5.22
CA CYS A 61 -13.12 3.40 5.83
C CYS A 61 -13.21 3.93 7.26
N ASP A 62 -12.09 3.97 7.99
CA ASP A 62 -11.98 4.60 9.30
C ASP A 62 -12.48 6.04 9.29
N LEU A 63 -12.22 6.79 8.22
CA LEU A 63 -12.68 8.16 8.08
C LEU A 63 -14.21 8.27 8.18
N GLN A 64 -14.97 7.24 7.79
CA GLN A 64 -16.44 7.19 7.93
C GLN A 64 -16.90 6.32 9.11
N GLY A 65 -15.97 5.83 9.95
CA GLY A 65 -16.29 5.05 11.14
C GLY A 65 -16.92 5.87 12.26
N SER A 66 -17.14 5.27 13.43
CA SER A 66 -17.81 5.96 14.56
C SER A 66 -17.01 7.09 15.20
N ILE A 67 -15.68 7.12 15.03
CA ILE A 67 -14.78 8.07 15.73
C ILE A 67 -14.44 9.29 14.88
N PHE A 68 -13.81 9.10 13.72
CA PHE A 68 -13.26 10.22 12.94
C PHE A 68 -14.27 11.29 12.48
N PRO A 69 -15.56 10.99 12.17
CA PRO A 69 -16.56 12.01 11.91
C PRO A 69 -16.82 12.94 13.10
N GLN A 70 -16.53 12.50 14.33
CA GLN A 70 -16.68 13.31 15.54
C GLN A 70 -15.43 14.19 15.77
N LEU A 71 -14.25 13.69 15.42
CA LEU A 71 -12.98 14.40 15.60
C LEU A 71 -12.66 15.38 14.46
N LEU A 72 -13.02 15.05 13.22
CA LEU A 72 -12.56 15.74 12.01
C LEU A 72 -13.72 16.36 11.24
N THR A 73 -13.44 17.47 10.54
CA THR A 73 -14.40 18.03 9.59
C THR A 73 -14.56 17.17 8.34
N ASP A 74 -15.71 17.23 7.67
CA ASP A 74 -15.99 16.48 6.44
C ASP A 74 -14.99 16.81 5.32
N LEU A 75 -14.57 18.07 5.24
CA LEU A 75 -13.56 18.53 4.29
C LEU A 75 -12.22 17.84 4.54
N THR A 76 -11.78 17.75 5.80
CA THR A 76 -10.53 17.08 6.21
C THR A 76 -10.59 15.59 5.88
N ARG A 77 -11.70 14.93 6.23
CA ARG A 77 -11.92 13.50 5.94
C ARG A 77 -11.90 13.22 4.43
N LYS A 78 -12.57 14.05 3.63
CA LYS A 78 -12.54 13.94 2.16
C LYS A 78 -11.13 14.11 1.60
N GLN A 79 -10.36 15.07 2.12
CA GLN A 79 -8.96 15.27 1.70
C GLN A 79 -8.08 14.07 2.05
N LEU A 80 -8.20 13.53 3.27
CA LEU A 80 -7.47 12.32 3.68
C LEU A 80 -7.81 11.12 2.80
N PHE A 81 -9.09 10.89 2.52
CA PHE A 81 -9.53 9.84 1.60
C PHE A 81 -8.89 10.00 0.22
N LEU A 82 -8.95 11.20 -0.36
CA LEU A 82 -8.34 11.47 -1.67
C LEU A 82 -6.81 11.28 -1.67
N THR A 83 -6.14 11.60 -0.56
CA THR A 83 -4.69 11.33 -0.41
C THR A 83 -4.40 9.83 -0.44
N PHE A 84 -5.13 9.03 0.34
CA PHE A 84 -4.99 7.57 0.33
C PHE A 84 -5.30 6.99 -1.05
N GLU A 85 -6.41 7.42 -1.65
CA GLU A 85 -6.88 6.91 -2.94
C GLU A 85 -5.87 7.22 -4.04
N ARG A 86 -5.36 8.46 -4.09
CA ARG A 86 -4.36 8.86 -5.07
C ARG A 86 -3.05 8.08 -4.93
N ALA A 87 -2.58 7.86 -3.71
CA ALA A 87 -1.36 7.07 -3.47
C ALA A 87 -1.53 5.63 -3.97
N ASN A 88 -2.60 4.95 -3.54
CA ASN A 88 -2.88 3.56 -3.95
C ASN A 88 -3.08 3.44 -5.47
N TRP A 89 -3.77 4.41 -6.08
CA TRP A 89 -3.99 4.44 -7.53
C TRP A 89 -2.68 4.57 -8.31
N LEU A 90 -1.79 5.49 -7.90
CA LEU A 90 -0.49 5.70 -8.56
C LEU A 90 0.42 4.47 -8.46
N ILE A 91 0.49 3.86 -7.28
CA ILE A 91 1.29 2.64 -7.06
C ILE A 91 0.81 1.50 -7.96
N PHE A 92 -0.51 1.30 -8.02
CA PHE A 92 -1.08 0.25 -8.85
C PHE A 92 -0.91 0.51 -10.34
N HIS A 93 -1.14 1.76 -10.76
CA HIS A 93 -0.96 2.18 -12.14
C HIS A 93 0.48 1.93 -12.64
N ASP A 94 1.47 2.15 -11.77
CA ASP A 94 2.88 1.92 -12.09
C ASP A 94 3.26 0.43 -12.09
N VAL A 95 2.94 -0.32 -11.03
CA VAL A 95 3.52 -1.66 -10.82
C VAL A 95 2.70 -2.79 -11.45
N TYR A 96 1.36 -2.71 -11.44
CA TYR A 96 0.53 -3.79 -11.97
C TYR A 96 0.79 -4.15 -13.44
N PRO A 97 0.98 -3.20 -14.38
CA PRO A 97 1.35 -3.57 -15.75
C PRO A 97 2.71 -4.28 -15.84
N GLN A 98 3.65 -4.01 -14.92
CA GLN A 98 4.93 -4.72 -14.84
C GLN A 98 4.74 -6.19 -14.48
N LEU A 99 3.85 -6.46 -13.51
CA LEU A 99 3.47 -7.81 -13.12
C LEU A 99 2.87 -8.57 -14.30
N LEU A 100 2.01 -7.92 -15.09
CA LEU A 100 1.43 -8.53 -16.29
C LEU A 100 2.49 -8.79 -17.37
N VAL A 101 3.46 -7.88 -17.59
CA VAL A 101 4.60 -8.14 -18.49
C VAL A 101 5.40 -9.37 -18.05
N TYR A 102 5.62 -9.55 -16.74
CA TYR A 102 6.26 -10.75 -16.20
C TYR A 102 5.42 -12.02 -16.46
N GLN A 103 4.10 -11.97 -16.22
CA GLN A 103 3.20 -13.07 -16.52
C GLN A 103 3.22 -13.46 -18.02
N TYR A 104 3.26 -12.48 -18.93
CA TYR A 104 3.42 -12.78 -20.36
C TYR A 104 4.80 -13.35 -20.69
N SER A 105 5.85 -12.87 -20.02
CA SER A 105 7.21 -13.37 -20.21
C SER A 105 7.34 -14.84 -19.83
N THR A 106 6.75 -15.23 -18.69
CA THR A 106 6.71 -16.63 -18.23
C THR A 106 5.86 -17.49 -19.15
N LYS A 107 4.65 -17.05 -19.54
CA LYS A 107 3.77 -17.78 -20.46
C LYS A 107 4.40 -18.02 -21.84
N LEU A 108 5.15 -17.06 -22.36
CA LEU A 108 5.81 -17.16 -23.66
C LEU A 108 7.23 -17.74 -23.58
N ASN A 109 7.70 -18.06 -22.38
CA ASN A 109 9.07 -18.50 -22.09
C ASN A 109 10.15 -17.59 -22.72
N ARG A 110 9.93 -16.28 -22.71
CA ARG A 110 10.88 -15.29 -23.24
C ARG A 110 10.75 -13.96 -22.51
N LYS A 111 11.86 -13.25 -22.33
CA LYS A 111 11.87 -11.91 -21.73
C LYS A 111 11.06 -10.92 -22.58
N MET A 112 10.04 -10.27 -22.00
CA MET A 112 9.23 -9.23 -22.65
C MET A 112 9.44 -7.83 -22.05
N PHE A 113 10.51 -7.63 -21.25
CA PHE A 113 10.71 -6.40 -20.50
C PHE A 113 11.03 -5.16 -21.35
N HIS A 114 11.33 -5.32 -22.64
CA HIS A 114 11.37 -4.21 -23.59
C HIS A 114 10.02 -3.54 -23.81
N LEU A 115 8.92 -4.14 -23.33
CA LEU A 115 7.60 -3.53 -23.32
C LEU A 115 7.36 -2.58 -22.13
N LEU A 116 8.16 -2.66 -21.06
CA LEU A 116 8.00 -1.82 -19.87
C LEU A 116 8.01 -0.30 -20.13
N PRO A 117 8.81 0.26 -21.08
CA PRO A 117 8.75 1.68 -21.42
C PRO A 117 7.36 2.16 -21.88
N TYR A 118 6.56 1.29 -22.50
CA TYR A 118 5.21 1.63 -22.99
C TYR A 118 4.17 1.76 -21.86
N PHE A 119 4.55 1.40 -20.63
CA PHE A 119 3.76 1.60 -19.41
C PHE A 119 4.40 2.63 -18.47
N HIS A 120 5.33 3.44 -18.99
CA HIS A 120 6.03 4.46 -18.21
C HIS A 120 6.73 3.91 -16.96
N VAL A 121 7.30 2.72 -17.06
CA VAL A 121 8.05 2.12 -15.95
C VAL A 121 9.43 2.79 -15.87
N SER A 122 9.88 3.13 -14.67
CA SER A 122 11.18 3.78 -14.45
C SER A 122 12.35 2.97 -15.03
N THR A 123 13.35 3.64 -15.59
CA THR A 123 14.54 2.98 -16.15
C THR A 123 15.29 2.15 -15.10
N PHE A 124 15.25 2.55 -13.83
CA PHE A 124 15.73 1.75 -12.71
C PHE A 124 15.02 0.39 -12.63
N ILE A 125 13.69 0.37 -12.60
CA ILE A 125 12.92 -0.88 -12.49
C ILE A 125 13.02 -1.76 -13.74
N GLN A 126 13.10 -1.17 -14.93
CA GLN A 126 13.34 -1.92 -16.15
C GLN A 126 14.61 -2.80 -16.03
N LYS A 127 15.71 -2.22 -15.54
CA LYS A 127 16.97 -2.94 -15.31
C LYS A 127 16.82 -4.06 -14.27
N GLU A 128 16.08 -3.81 -13.20
CA GLU A 128 15.86 -4.78 -12.13
C GLU A 128 15.01 -5.97 -12.58
N TRP A 129 14.02 -5.78 -13.47
CA TRP A 129 13.28 -6.89 -14.09
C TRP A 129 14.16 -7.76 -14.99
N PHE A 130 15.00 -7.13 -15.84
CA PHE A 130 15.97 -7.88 -16.65
C PHE A 130 16.97 -8.66 -15.80
N ARG A 131 17.37 -8.10 -14.66
CA ARG A 131 18.25 -8.76 -13.70
C ARG A 131 17.55 -9.94 -13.02
N TYR A 132 16.35 -9.74 -12.51
CA TYR A 132 15.56 -10.80 -11.86
C TYR A 132 15.37 -12.01 -12.79
N TRP A 133 15.08 -11.78 -14.07
CA TRP A 133 14.95 -12.88 -15.04
C TRP A 133 16.20 -13.75 -15.20
N LYS A 134 17.39 -13.19 -14.94
CA LYS A 134 18.66 -13.92 -15.01
C LYS A 134 19.07 -14.52 -13.67
N GLU A 135 18.90 -13.77 -12.59
CA GLU A 135 19.46 -14.08 -11.26
C GLU A 135 18.44 -14.74 -10.31
N ASN A 136 17.14 -14.61 -10.58
CA ASN A 136 16.03 -15.07 -9.74
C ASN A 136 16.09 -14.57 -8.27
N ASP A 137 16.72 -13.41 -8.05
CA ASP A 137 16.82 -12.79 -6.72
C ASP A 137 15.51 -12.07 -6.34
N LYS A 138 14.61 -12.82 -5.71
CA LYS A 138 13.30 -12.36 -5.24
C LYS A 138 13.40 -11.21 -4.23
N ASN A 139 14.42 -11.25 -3.35
CA ASN A 139 14.61 -10.26 -2.29
C ASN A 139 15.04 -8.91 -2.87
N ARG A 140 15.95 -8.95 -3.86
CA ARG A 140 16.38 -7.76 -4.59
C ARG A 140 15.23 -7.16 -5.38
N LEU A 141 14.51 -7.95 -6.18
CA LEU A 141 13.38 -7.43 -6.95
C LEU A 141 12.33 -6.77 -6.03
N THR A 142 12.00 -7.42 -4.92
CA THR A 142 11.04 -6.89 -3.93
C THR A 142 11.53 -5.58 -3.32
N THR A 143 12.81 -5.50 -2.97
CA THR A 143 13.42 -4.27 -2.46
C THR A 143 13.38 -3.15 -3.50
N SER A 144 13.69 -3.47 -4.76
CA SER A 144 13.65 -2.52 -5.88
C SER A 144 12.24 -2.00 -6.13
N LEU A 145 11.22 -2.87 -6.10
CA LEU A 145 9.81 -2.47 -6.23
C LEU A 145 9.36 -1.58 -5.05
N ILE A 146 9.78 -1.86 -3.82
CA ILE A 146 9.54 -0.98 -2.65
C ILE A 146 10.20 0.40 -2.87
N ILE A 147 11.45 0.45 -3.33
CA ILE A 147 12.13 1.73 -3.62
C ILE A 147 11.34 2.51 -4.67
N ASN A 148 10.92 1.85 -5.74
CA ASN A 148 10.19 2.47 -6.83
C ASN A 148 8.84 3.05 -6.36
N GLU A 149 8.03 2.25 -5.66
CA GLU A 149 6.76 2.67 -5.08
C GLU A 149 6.91 3.97 -4.26
N GLN A 150 7.90 3.98 -3.36
CA GLN A 150 8.11 5.08 -2.44
C GLN A 150 8.60 6.36 -3.11
N ASN A 151 9.27 6.25 -4.26
CA ASN A 151 9.65 7.39 -5.10
C ASN A 151 8.50 7.87 -5.99
N VAL A 152 7.73 6.96 -6.59
CA VAL A 152 6.55 7.27 -7.43
C VAL A 152 5.55 8.16 -6.67
N ILE A 153 5.32 7.90 -5.38
CA ILE A 153 4.37 8.69 -4.58
C ILE A 153 4.97 9.96 -3.95
N GLN A 154 6.30 10.13 -3.95
CA GLN A 154 6.96 11.20 -3.20
C GLN A 154 6.49 12.59 -3.67
N THR A 155 6.73 12.93 -4.93
CA THR A 155 6.35 14.23 -5.49
C THR A 155 4.83 14.43 -5.59
N PRO A 156 4.05 13.51 -6.21
CA PRO A 156 2.63 13.75 -6.47
C PRO A 156 1.72 13.64 -5.24
N VAL A 157 2.18 13.01 -4.14
CA VAL A 157 1.37 12.82 -2.93
C VAL A 157 2.02 13.47 -1.71
N ILE A 158 3.26 13.12 -1.38
CA ILE A 158 3.90 13.56 -0.13
C ILE A 158 4.28 15.05 -0.19
N ASP A 159 4.82 15.50 -1.31
CA ASP A 159 5.29 16.88 -1.48
C ASP A 159 4.23 17.84 -2.03
N HIS A 160 3.09 17.31 -2.47
CA HIS A 160 2.03 18.10 -3.08
C HIS A 160 1.51 19.19 -2.11
N PRO A 161 1.52 20.49 -2.48
CA PRO A 161 1.26 21.61 -1.56
C PRO A 161 -0.07 21.52 -0.80
N LEU A 162 -1.14 21.03 -1.44
CA LEU A 162 -2.44 20.84 -0.80
C LEU A 162 -2.40 19.82 0.34
N TYR A 163 -1.63 18.74 0.19
CA TYR A 163 -1.50 17.69 1.21
C TYR A 163 -0.44 18.07 2.23
N LYS A 164 0.68 18.67 1.79
CA LYS A 164 1.77 19.11 2.65
C LYS A 164 1.31 20.10 3.72
N LYS A 165 0.51 21.11 3.36
CA LYS A 165 0.04 22.16 4.27
C LYS A 165 -1.10 21.71 5.20
N LYS A 166 -2.02 20.87 4.72
CA LYS A 166 -3.24 20.51 5.48
C LYS A 166 -3.14 19.17 6.24
N VAL A 167 -2.42 18.19 5.69
CA VAL A 167 -2.28 16.85 6.28
C VAL A 167 -0.91 16.68 6.96
N PHE A 168 0.17 17.13 6.33
CA PHE A 168 1.53 16.86 6.81
C PHE A 168 2.16 17.97 7.69
N GLN A 169 1.54 19.16 7.78
CA GLN A 169 2.06 20.31 8.56
C GLN A 169 1.12 20.80 9.67
N SER A 170 -0.12 20.32 9.74
CA SER A 170 -1.08 20.68 10.80
C SER A 170 -0.77 19.97 12.12
N LYS A 171 -1.32 20.43 13.25
CA LYS A 171 -1.23 19.73 14.55
C LYS A 171 -1.79 18.29 14.50
N LEU A 172 -2.56 17.94 13.45
CA LEU A 172 -2.94 16.57 13.10
C LEU A 172 -1.74 15.66 12.78
N PHE A 173 -0.59 16.22 12.42
CA PHE A 173 0.62 15.44 12.12
C PHE A 173 1.35 14.94 13.37
N SER A 174 1.17 15.58 14.53
CA SER A 174 1.52 14.95 15.81
C SER A 174 0.63 13.73 16.12
N PHE A 175 -0.48 13.55 15.39
CA PHE A 175 -1.34 12.37 15.42
C PHE A 175 -1.01 11.31 14.34
N GLN A 176 0.20 11.32 13.77
CA GLN A 176 0.68 10.28 12.84
C GLN A 176 0.44 8.85 13.32
N ASP A 177 0.48 8.63 14.63
CA ASP A 177 0.28 7.32 15.26
C ASP A 177 -1.17 6.84 15.23
N TRP A 178 -2.14 7.74 15.03
CA TRP A 178 -3.59 7.44 15.18
C TRP A 178 -4.29 7.12 13.88
N PHE A 179 -3.83 7.69 12.77
CA PHE A 179 -4.34 7.36 11.44
C PHE A 179 -3.68 6.14 10.82
N HIS A 180 -2.86 5.42 11.59
CA HIS A 180 -2.06 4.28 11.13
C HIS A 180 -1.25 4.54 9.83
N PHE A 181 -1.06 5.79 9.38
CA PHE A 181 -0.24 6.11 8.20
C PHE A 181 1.18 5.55 8.34
N SER A 182 1.63 5.45 9.58
CA SER A 182 2.94 4.94 9.95
C SER A 182 2.93 3.49 10.41
N CYS A 183 1.78 2.81 10.53
CA CYS A 183 1.68 1.45 11.07
C CYS A 183 0.90 0.53 10.11
N VAL A 184 1.52 -0.56 9.69
CA VAL A 184 0.87 -1.58 8.85
C VAL A 184 0.74 -2.85 9.68
N LEU A 185 -0.47 -3.41 9.66
CA LEU A 185 -0.90 -4.57 10.43
C LEU A 185 -1.16 -5.78 9.51
N PHE A 186 -0.70 -6.95 9.93
CA PHE A 186 -0.94 -8.25 9.32
C PHE A 186 -1.69 -9.12 10.33
N PRO A 187 -3.02 -9.26 10.18
CA PRO A 187 -3.86 -10.05 11.06
C PRO A 187 -3.75 -11.54 10.72
N THR A 188 -4.18 -12.37 11.65
CA THR A 188 -4.36 -13.81 11.49
C THR A 188 -5.82 -14.17 11.78
N CYS A 189 -6.28 -15.31 11.27
CA CYS A 189 -7.60 -15.84 11.64
C CYS A 189 -7.68 -16.25 13.12
N GLY A 190 -6.54 -16.43 13.80
CA GLY A 190 -6.46 -16.66 15.25
C GLY A 190 -6.65 -15.41 16.12
N GLY A 191 -6.78 -14.23 15.50
CA GLY A 191 -7.02 -12.96 16.18
C GLY A 191 -5.77 -12.22 16.63
N GLU A 192 -4.58 -12.74 16.34
CA GLU A 192 -3.32 -12.05 16.56
C GLU A 192 -3.02 -11.10 15.40
N VAL A 193 -2.33 -10.00 15.72
CA VAL A 193 -1.90 -8.99 14.77
C VAL A 193 -0.40 -8.79 14.85
N TYR A 194 0.26 -8.84 13.69
CA TYR A 194 1.68 -8.56 13.53
C TYR A 194 1.87 -7.30 12.69
N GLY A 195 3.08 -6.79 12.59
CA GLY A 195 3.37 -5.70 11.67
C GLY A 195 4.53 -4.83 12.09
N ALA A 196 4.57 -3.63 11.53
CA ALA A 196 5.60 -2.66 11.84
C ALA A 196 5.07 -1.25 11.74
N SER A 197 5.60 -0.39 12.61
CA SER A 197 5.44 1.06 12.54
C SER A 197 6.74 1.78 12.19
N ALA A 198 6.64 2.99 11.63
CA ALA A 198 7.76 3.87 11.35
C ALA A 198 7.50 5.31 11.82
N ASN A 199 8.41 5.83 12.65
CA ASN A 199 8.36 7.21 13.12
C ASN A 199 8.91 8.16 12.05
N GLY A 200 8.14 9.17 11.64
CA GLY A 200 8.57 10.18 10.68
C GLY A 200 8.42 9.75 9.21
N PHE A 201 7.18 9.43 8.82
CA PHE A 201 6.76 9.06 7.45
C PHE A 201 7.23 10.02 6.33
N LYS A 202 7.55 11.28 6.64
CA LYS A 202 8.11 12.24 5.66
C LYS A 202 9.43 11.75 5.04
N SER A 203 10.22 10.97 5.78
CA SER A 203 11.51 10.48 5.29
C SER A 203 11.33 9.30 4.34
N LEU A 204 11.72 9.48 3.07
CA LEU A 204 11.73 8.42 2.07
C LEU A 204 12.48 7.17 2.54
N SER A 205 13.70 7.34 3.08
CA SER A 205 14.52 6.22 3.58
C SER A 205 13.82 5.42 4.68
N LYS A 206 13.06 6.10 5.56
CA LYS A 206 12.30 5.41 6.62
C LYS A 206 11.12 4.63 6.05
N ARG A 207 10.43 5.14 5.04
CA ARG A 207 9.35 4.40 4.37
C ARG A 207 9.86 3.19 3.59
N ILE A 208 11.00 3.33 2.90
CA ILE A 208 11.67 2.19 2.25
C ILE A 208 12.05 1.14 3.29
N ASN A 209 12.63 1.55 4.43
CA ASN A 209 12.96 0.62 5.51
C ASN A 209 11.72 -0.07 6.10
N LEU A 210 10.61 0.65 6.27
CA LEU A 210 9.33 0.07 6.70
C LEU A 210 8.87 -1.02 5.72
N GLY A 211 8.85 -0.74 4.42
CA GLY A 211 8.50 -1.74 3.40
C GLY A 211 9.35 -3.01 3.47
N LYS A 212 10.68 -2.86 3.65
CA LYS A 212 11.59 -4.01 3.81
C LYS A 212 11.31 -4.80 5.09
N ARG A 213 11.00 -4.13 6.21
CA ARG A 213 10.60 -4.80 7.47
C ARG A 213 9.30 -5.57 7.30
N LEU A 214 8.31 -4.96 6.66
CA LEU A 214 7.02 -5.60 6.39
C LEU A 214 7.18 -6.83 5.50
N ALA A 215 7.99 -6.77 4.45
CA ALA A 215 8.33 -7.94 3.62
C ALA A 215 8.93 -9.07 4.48
N SER A 216 9.90 -8.74 5.34
CA SER A 216 10.54 -9.70 6.24
C SER A 216 9.57 -10.34 7.24
N ILE A 217 8.59 -9.59 7.77
CA ILE A 217 7.58 -10.12 8.70
C ILE A 217 6.61 -11.03 7.94
N LEU A 218 6.06 -10.55 6.82
CA LEU A 218 5.04 -11.24 6.05
C LEU A 218 5.51 -12.61 5.54
N PHE A 219 6.79 -12.71 5.18
CA PHE A 219 7.39 -13.95 4.66
C PHE A 219 8.20 -14.71 5.70
N HIS A 220 8.07 -14.39 7.00
CA HIS A 220 8.69 -15.19 8.04
C HIS A 220 8.10 -16.62 8.01
N PRO A 221 8.91 -17.70 7.94
CA PRO A 221 8.42 -19.06 7.68
C PRO A 221 7.33 -19.55 8.64
N ARG A 222 7.45 -19.18 9.94
CA ARG A 222 6.45 -19.51 10.97
C ARG A 222 5.15 -18.70 10.90
N LEU A 223 5.15 -17.54 10.25
CA LEU A 223 4.01 -16.61 10.24
C LEU A 223 3.27 -16.59 8.91
N PHE A 224 3.99 -16.81 7.81
CA PHE A 224 3.44 -16.78 6.45
C PHE A 224 2.16 -17.60 6.28
N PRO A 225 2.05 -18.86 6.78
CA PRO A 225 0.83 -19.65 6.63
C PRO A 225 -0.41 -18.95 7.19
N TYR A 226 -0.29 -18.28 8.34
CA TYR A 226 -1.40 -17.56 8.97
C TYR A 226 -1.81 -16.30 8.21
N PHE A 227 -0.85 -15.59 7.63
CA PHE A 227 -1.14 -14.42 6.80
C PHE A 227 -1.78 -14.81 5.47
N TYR A 228 -1.31 -15.90 4.86
CA TYR A 228 -1.89 -16.45 3.65
C TYR A 228 -3.33 -16.92 3.89
N GLU A 229 -3.54 -17.72 4.95
CA GLU A 229 -4.87 -18.17 5.37
C GLU A 229 -5.81 -16.98 5.59
N PHE A 230 -5.36 -15.94 6.30
CA PHE A 230 -6.17 -14.73 6.50
C PHE A 230 -6.57 -14.10 5.16
N ALA A 231 -5.61 -13.91 4.24
CA ALA A 231 -5.90 -13.30 2.94
C ALA A 231 -6.85 -14.14 2.08
N GLU A 232 -6.79 -15.46 2.20
CA GLU A 232 -7.65 -16.42 1.49
C GLU A 232 -9.07 -16.46 2.06
N LYS A 233 -9.21 -16.55 3.39
CA LYS A 233 -10.50 -16.70 4.07
C LYS A 233 -11.26 -15.39 4.26
N THR A 234 -10.57 -14.26 4.15
CA THR A 234 -11.13 -12.94 4.46
C THR A 234 -11.27 -12.08 3.21
N PRO A 235 -12.47 -11.96 2.63
CA PRO A 235 -12.74 -10.99 1.57
C PRO A 235 -12.38 -9.57 2.01
N HIS A 236 -11.67 -8.83 1.18
CA HIS A 236 -11.33 -7.43 1.48
C HIS A 236 -12.50 -6.50 1.18
N THR A 237 -13.01 -5.84 2.22
CA THR A 237 -14.07 -4.81 2.12
C THR A 237 -13.55 -3.41 2.45
N GLY A 238 -12.32 -3.33 2.99
CA GLY A 238 -11.75 -2.11 3.54
C GLY A 238 -12.27 -1.77 4.94
N SER A 239 -13.21 -2.52 5.51
CA SER A 239 -13.71 -2.27 6.86
C SER A 239 -12.76 -2.84 7.92
N ARG A 240 -12.69 -2.23 9.11
CA ARG A 240 -12.08 -2.82 10.32
C ARG A 240 -12.59 -4.22 10.60
N ASN A 241 -13.86 -4.46 10.28
CA ASN A 241 -14.49 -5.76 10.51
C ASN A 241 -13.74 -6.91 9.82
N ASP A 242 -13.07 -6.65 8.70
CA ASP A 242 -12.25 -7.64 8.00
C ASP A 242 -11.23 -8.28 8.97
N TYR A 243 -10.66 -7.49 9.89
CA TYR A 243 -9.63 -7.95 10.83
C TYR A 243 -10.25 -8.24 12.20
N GLU A 244 -11.08 -7.31 12.72
CA GLU A 244 -11.64 -7.38 14.07
C GLU A 244 -12.63 -8.54 14.27
N GLN A 245 -13.15 -9.12 13.18
CA GLN A 245 -13.97 -10.33 13.28
C GLN A 245 -13.24 -11.49 13.99
N TYR A 246 -11.92 -11.58 13.83
CA TYR A 246 -11.08 -12.62 14.43
C TYR A 246 -10.58 -12.27 15.85
N PHE A 247 -10.70 -11.01 16.27
CA PHE A 247 -10.21 -10.60 17.57
C PHE A 247 -11.06 -11.19 18.70
N LYS A 248 -10.38 -11.68 19.74
CA LYS A 248 -11.01 -12.19 20.97
C LYS A 248 -11.77 -11.09 21.72
N ILE A 249 -11.23 -9.87 21.72
CA ILE A 249 -11.83 -8.70 22.34
C ILE A 249 -12.43 -7.84 21.23
N LYS A 250 -13.71 -7.53 21.32
CA LYS A 250 -14.38 -6.62 20.40
C LYS A 250 -14.14 -5.18 20.86
N THR A 251 -13.64 -4.34 19.95
CA THR A 251 -13.40 -2.91 20.21
C THR A 251 -14.70 -2.09 20.20
N GLY A 252 -15.78 -2.63 19.62
CA GLY A 252 -17.05 -1.92 19.41
C GLY A 252 -16.98 -0.83 18.34
N LEU A 253 -15.84 -0.67 17.65
CA LEU A 253 -15.67 0.28 16.57
C LEU A 253 -16.36 -0.25 15.31
N LYS A 254 -17.20 0.58 14.71
CA LYS A 254 -17.90 0.23 13.48
C LYS A 254 -17.38 1.10 12.36
N THR A 255 -16.93 0.45 11.29
CA THR A 255 -16.62 1.10 10.02
C THR A 255 -17.50 0.53 8.92
N PRO A 256 -18.00 1.39 8.02
CA PRO A 256 -18.70 0.93 6.84
C PRO A 256 -17.74 0.27 5.84
N ILE A 257 -18.29 -0.40 4.82
CA ILE A 257 -17.50 -0.96 3.72
C ILE A 257 -17.15 0.14 2.70
N LEU A 258 -16.02 -0.01 2.01
CA LEU A 258 -15.46 1.05 1.16
C LEU A 258 -16.42 1.53 0.07
N ARG A 259 -16.99 0.59 -0.70
CA ARG A 259 -17.86 0.86 -1.85
C ARG A 259 -19.22 1.47 -1.52
N VAL A 260 -19.64 1.40 -0.26
CA VAL A 260 -20.86 2.08 0.23
C VAL A 260 -20.53 3.49 0.72
N SER A 261 -19.28 3.72 1.11
CA SER A 261 -18.87 4.93 1.83
C SER A 261 -18.28 6.00 0.92
N PHE A 262 -17.63 5.58 -0.17
CA PHE A 262 -16.91 6.47 -1.06
C PHE A 262 -17.18 6.13 -2.53
N PRO A 263 -17.34 7.16 -3.39
CA PRO A 263 -17.50 6.94 -4.82
C PRO A 263 -16.18 6.52 -5.48
N VAL A 264 -16.28 5.88 -6.65
CA VAL A 264 -15.13 5.67 -7.52
C VAL A 264 -14.59 7.02 -7.98
N ILE A 265 -13.29 7.24 -7.78
CA ILE A 265 -12.62 8.48 -8.17
C ILE A 265 -12.02 8.32 -9.56
N LYS A 266 -12.38 9.23 -10.47
CA LYS A 266 -11.70 9.35 -11.76
C LYS A 266 -10.36 10.06 -11.54
N HIS A 267 -9.29 9.41 -11.99
CA HIS A 267 -7.93 9.91 -11.87
C HIS A 267 -7.41 10.33 -13.24
N ASN A 268 -6.77 11.50 -13.30
CA ASN A 268 -5.99 11.92 -14.45
C ASN A 268 -4.50 11.90 -14.09
N GLN A 269 -3.64 11.54 -15.05
CA GLN A 269 -2.20 11.68 -14.92
C GLN A 269 -1.74 12.82 -15.81
N HIS A 270 -1.43 13.97 -15.22
CA HIS A 270 -1.10 15.16 -16.02
C HIS A 270 0.37 15.24 -16.47
N LYS A 271 1.27 14.41 -15.92
CA LYS A 271 2.64 14.26 -16.42
C LYS A 271 3.33 13.04 -15.81
N TYR A 272 3.92 12.18 -16.63
CA TYR A 272 4.86 11.16 -16.15
C TYR A 272 6.28 11.74 -16.13
N GLU A 273 7.00 11.50 -15.04
CA GLU A 273 8.42 11.81 -14.92
C GLU A 273 9.13 10.59 -14.33
N ASP A 274 10.20 10.12 -15.00
CA ASP A 274 11.02 9.05 -14.46
C ASP A 274 11.85 9.58 -13.29
N TRP A 275 11.39 9.30 -12.07
CA TRP A 275 12.05 9.71 -10.84
C TRP A 275 13.50 9.25 -10.76
N SER A 276 13.86 8.14 -11.42
CA SER A 276 15.21 7.58 -11.39
C SER A 276 16.22 8.35 -12.23
N MET A 277 15.75 9.23 -13.13
CA MET A 277 16.62 10.17 -13.86
C MET A 277 17.04 11.35 -12.98
N GLN A 278 16.21 11.72 -12.00
CA GLN A 278 16.45 12.88 -11.13
C GLN A 278 17.08 12.47 -9.78
N ARG A 279 17.01 11.19 -9.40
CA ARG A 279 17.47 10.69 -8.10
C ARG A 279 18.33 9.45 -8.24
N ARG A 280 19.51 9.48 -7.61
CA ARG A 280 20.35 8.28 -7.46
C ARG A 280 19.78 7.35 -6.37
N VAL A 281 19.68 6.07 -6.69
CA VAL A 281 19.31 5.03 -5.72
C VAL A 281 20.49 4.81 -4.78
N SER A 282 20.27 5.01 -3.48
CA SER A 282 21.32 4.77 -2.49
C SER A 282 21.68 3.28 -2.41
N PRO A 283 22.98 2.91 -2.43
CA PRO A 283 23.40 1.52 -2.20
C PRO A 283 22.86 0.96 -0.88
N THR A 284 22.69 1.82 0.13
CA THR A 284 22.13 1.44 1.44
C THR A 284 20.69 0.93 1.33
N TRP A 285 19.88 1.48 0.42
CA TRP A 285 18.50 1.02 0.24
C TRP A 285 18.44 -0.38 -0.35
N LEU A 286 19.33 -0.69 -1.29
CA LEU A 286 19.39 -1.99 -1.93
C LEU A 286 20.02 -3.04 -1.02
N HIS A 287 21.19 -2.75 -0.45
CA HIS A 287 22.04 -3.78 0.15
C HIS A 287 21.89 -3.93 1.67
N LEU A 288 21.50 -2.89 2.42
CA LEU A 288 21.39 -3.03 3.88
C LEU A 288 20.11 -3.74 4.29
N PRO A 289 20.17 -4.78 5.15
CA PRO A 289 18.98 -5.47 5.61
C PRO A 289 18.08 -4.56 6.45
N ALA A 290 16.79 -4.90 6.48
CA ALA A 290 15.84 -4.30 7.40
C ALA A 290 16.26 -4.59 8.85
N ARG A 291 16.24 -3.57 9.72
CA ARG A 291 16.47 -3.74 11.16
C ARG A 291 15.14 -3.62 11.89
N HIS A 292 14.73 -4.68 12.56
CA HIS A 292 13.57 -4.66 13.45
C HIS A 292 13.98 -4.01 14.78
N ARG A 293 13.53 -2.78 15.01
CA ARG A 293 13.82 -2.03 16.25
C ARG A 293 12.74 -2.18 17.33
N HIS A 294 11.57 -2.69 16.95
CA HIS A 294 10.40 -2.81 17.81
C HIS A 294 9.81 -4.22 17.67
N PRO A 295 9.06 -4.69 18.67
CA PRO A 295 8.31 -5.95 18.57
C PRO A 295 7.44 -5.98 17.31
N ILE A 296 7.39 -7.15 16.68
CA ILE A 296 6.59 -7.37 15.47
C ILE A 296 5.17 -7.87 15.80
N HIS A 297 4.94 -8.39 17.00
CA HIS A 297 3.61 -8.74 17.49
C HIS A 297 2.97 -7.49 18.11
N LEU A 298 1.85 -7.06 17.57
CA LEU A 298 1.23 -5.75 17.82
C LEU A 298 -0.19 -5.84 18.37
N THR A 299 -0.65 -7.02 18.79
CA THR A 299 -2.01 -7.23 19.33
C THR A 299 -2.32 -6.31 20.52
N ASP A 300 -1.47 -6.30 21.56
CA ASP A 300 -1.70 -5.45 22.73
C ASP A 300 -1.56 -3.97 22.40
N TRP A 301 -0.58 -3.64 21.55
CA TRP A 301 -0.38 -2.28 21.06
C TRP A 301 -1.63 -1.78 20.31
N TYR A 302 -2.26 -2.63 19.51
CA TYR A 302 -3.49 -2.32 18.78
C TYR A 302 -4.62 -1.98 19.73
N PHE A 303 -4.89 -2.82 20.73
CA PHE A 303 -5.95 -2.57 21.72
C PHE A 303 -5.67 -1.32 22.56
N ALA A 304 -4.43 -1.13 22.99
CA ALA A 304 -4.02 0.08 23.69
C ALA A 304 -4.30 1.33 22.85
N LYS A 305 -3.97 1.32 21.54
CA LYS A 305 -4.26 2.43 20.63
C LYS A 305 -5.75 2.64 20.41
N SER A 306 -6.53 1.57 20.25
CA SER A 306 -7.99 1.67 20.14
C SER A 306 -8.60 2.34 21.38
N ASN A 307 -8.18 1.92 22.58
CA ASN A 307 -8.66 2.47 23.85
C ASN A 307 -8.26 3.94 24.03
N GLN A 308 -7.02 4.29 23.68
CA GLN A 308 -6.58 5.69 23.69
C GLN A 308 -7.49 6.53 22.77
N LEU A 309 -7.95 6.00 21.64
CA LEU A 309 -8.71 6.75 20.63
C LEU A 309 -10.13 7.01 21.12
N GLN A 310 -10.72 6.01 21.77
CA GLN A 310 -12.00 6.13 22.45
C GLN A 310 -11.95 7.13 23.62
N LEU A 311 -10.88 7.10 24.42
CA LEU A 311 -10.68 8.06 25.51
C LEU A 311 -10.58 9.49 24.97
N MET A 312 -9.84 9.68 23.88
CA MET A 312 -9.73 10.99 23.23
C MET A 312 -11.07 11.50 22.71
N LEU A 313 -11.88 10.62 22.12
CA LEU A 313 -13.25 10.95 21.71
C LEU A 313 -14.14 11.33 22.91
N ALA A 314 -14.05 10.58 24.02
CA ALA A 314 -14.80 10.88 25.23
C ALA A 314 -14.42 12.27 25.79
N LEU A 315 -13.11 12.55 25.91
CA LEU A 315 -12.61 13.86 26.35
C LEU A 315 -13.07 14.99 25.43
N GLN A 316 -13.01 14.81 24.10
CA GLN A 316 -13.47 15.83 23.16
C GLN A 316 -14.96 16.15 23.35
N LYS A 317 -15.80 15.12 23.58
CA LYS A 317 -17.24 15.29 23.85
C LYS A 317 -17.49 16.00 25.17
N THR A 318 -16.81 15.58 26.25
CA THR A 318 -16.96 16.20 27.58
C THR A 318 -16.53 17.66 27.59
N LEU A 319 -15.44 17.99 26.88
CA LEU A 319 -14.87 19.35 26.81
C LEU A 319 -15.50 20.20 25.68
N GLN A 320 -16.46 19.67 24.92
CA GLN A 320 -17.11 20.34 23.79
C GLN A 320 -16.13 20.98 22.79
N LEU A 321 -14.99 20.32 22.54
CA LEU A 321 -13.94 20.87 21.68
C LEU A 321 -14.37 20.85 20.22
N LYS A 322 -14.06 21.96 19.50
CA LYS A 322 -14.29 22.06 18.06
C LYS A 322 -13.56 20.95 17.30
N LYS A 323 -14.21 20.42 16.25
CA LYS A 323 -13.61 19.45 15.32
C LYS A 323 -12.31 20.01 14.72
N TRP A 324 -11.35 19.14 14.50
CA TRP A 324 -10.07 19.50 13.90
C TRP A 324 -10.22 19.73 12.39
N LYS A 325 -9.55 20.78 11.91
CA LYS A 325 -9.55 21.21 10.51
C LYS A 325 -8.31 20.73 9.80
#